data_AF-A0A1F9W737-F1
#
_entry.id   AF-A0A1F9W737-F1
#
_cell.length_a   1.000
_cell.length_b   1.000
_cell.length_c   1.000
_cell.angle_alpha   90.00
_cell.angle_beta   90.00
_cell.angle_gamma   90.00
#
_symmetry.space_group_name_H-M   'P 1'
#
loop_
_entity.id
_entity.type
_entity.pdbx_description
1 polymer ?
#
loop_
_entity_poly.entity_id
_entity_poly.type
_entity_poly.pdbx_seq_one_letter_code
_entity_poly.pdbx_strand_id
1 'polypeptide(L)'
;MQSQNTLAGLADHRILSEADFAYLDSDALHTSFADLRPGKPECRRDHLNDLPIRVAHVGADRERIEVIDGFKRLARWRADGVTRIPVVFEPPGPPAVQKRRLLEANSPPRMITPLDEGRVVESLIRKDKLTLKAAAHILGRKTDWAACRLALATKLSPRAADRVATRDLGPTHARLLTALSHTDQDVLLETISRHGLNGQETTILIQTFRIADSTDRRNLLKDPLATVRPTPSPIKSPRLAEIERTLEGIGRALSDLHHLRIPPDLSAAERRRIEALHRQVCQEAIEVAHQLERQGPSLVSSTPRPEAGSHMDVGGLMPEMTTERALPVAPLPLNLQADGPSP
;
A
#
# COMPACT_ATOMS: atom_id res chain seq x y z
N MET A 1 -16.41 42.97 48.25
CA MET A 1 -14.98 42.62 48.16
C MET A 1 -14.73 42.08 46.78
N GLN A 2 -14.01 42.86 45.98
CA GLN A 2 -13.69 42.61 44.58
C GLN A 2 -12.62 41.52 44.46
N SER A 3 -12.74 40.64 43.48
CA SER A 3 -11.59 39.92 42.93
C SER A 3 -11.69 40.04 41.41
N GLN A 4 -10.93 41.01 40.92
CA GLN A 4 -10.71 41.32 39.52
C GLN A 4 -9.65 40.39 38.93
N ASN A 5 -9.79 40.14 37.62
CA ASN A 5 -8.75 40.00 36.60
C ASN A 5 -7.54 39.08 36.87
N THR A 6 -7.36 38.09 36.00
CA THR A 6 -6.27 38.15 34.99
C THR A 6 -6.64 37.28 33.78
N LEU A 7 -7.16 37.94 32.74
CA LEU A 7 -7.10 37.48 31.35
C LEU A 7 -5.79 38.01 30.76
N ALA A 8 -4.79 37.13 30.58
CA ALA A 8 -3.63 37.37 29.73
C ALA A 8 -3.00 36.03 29.35
N GLY A 9 -2.86 35.75 28.05
CA GLY A 9 -1.94 34.71 27.57
C GLY A 9 -2.46 33.65 26.59
N LEU A 10 -3.50 33.93 25.79
CA LEU A 10 -3.73 33.19 24.54
C LEU A 10 -2.88 33.82 23.43
N ALA A 11 -1.62 33.39 23.33
CA ALA A 11 -0.79 33.41 22.11
C ALA A 11 0.58 32.81 22.44
N ASP A 12 0.71 31.48 22.38
CA ASP A 12 2.03 30.86 22.24
C ASP A 12 2.04 30.04 20.94
N HIS A 13 1.89 30.77 19.83
CA HIS A 13 2.42 30.32 18.54
C HIS A 13 3.95 30.49 18.61
N ARG A 14 4.61 29.60 19.34
CA ARG A 14 6.06 29.44 19.24
C ARG A 14 6.39 28.74 17.92
N ILE A 15 6.53 29.60 16.93
CA ILE A 15 7.35 29.48 15.73
C ILE A 15 8.52 28.51 15.97
N LEU A 16 8.57 27.46 15.13
CA LEU A 16 9.74 26.68 14.71
C LEU A 16 10.92 26.68 15.72
N SER A 17 10.97 25.68 16.61
CA SER A 17 12.12 25.46 17.49
C SER A 17 13.41 25.33 16.67
N GLU A 18 14.46 26.07 17.08
CA GLU A 18 15.81 26.05 16.51
C GLU A 18 16.25 24.63 16.16
N ALA A 19 16.53 24.41 14.89
CA ALA A 19 17.20 23.20 14.46
C ALA A 19 18.70 23.42 14.72
N ASP A 20 19.25 22.69 15.69
CA ASP A 20 20.67 22.80 16.06
C ASP A 20 21.54 22.43 14.84
N PHE A 21 22.37 23.36 14.39
CA PHE A 21 23.32 23.16 13.30
C PHE A 21 24.69 22.78 13.85
N ALA A 22 25.34 21.77 13.26
CA ALA A 22 26.67 21.33 13.67
C ALA A 22 27.49 20.76 12.51
N TYR A 23 28.78 20.57 12.74
CA TYR A 23 29.63 19.74 11.88
C TYR A 23 30.01 18.46 12.62
N LEU A 24 29.68 17.31 12.03
CA LEU A 24 29.99 16.00 12.59
C LEU A 24 31.00 15.26 11.72
N ASP A 25 31.66 14.28 12.33
CA ASP A 25 32.44 13.30 11.58
C ASP A 25 31.52 12.49 10.68
N SER A 26 31.91 12.26 9.42
CA SER A 26 31.16 11.43 8.49
C SER A 26 30.92 10.02 9.05
N ASP A 27 31.83 9.49 9.86
CA ASP A 27 31.75 8.13 10.40
C ASP A 27 30.83 8.04 11.63
N ALA A 28 30.53 9.17 12.28
CA ALA A 28 29.57 9.25 13.37
C ALA A 28 28.10 9.15 12.90
N LEU A 29 27.84 9.22 11.59
CA LEU A 29 26.51 9.22 11.01
C LEU A 29 26.06 7.82 10.59
N HIS A 30 24.99 7.32 11.22
CA HIS A 30 24.38 6.05 10.86
C HIS A 30 23.31 6.21 9.77
N THR A 31 23.13 5.16 8.96
CA THR A 31 22.18 5.13 7.85
C THR A 31 21.23 3.95 7.93
N SER A 32 20.83 3.51 9.13
CA SER A 32 20.00 2.31 9.30
C SER A 32 18.59 2.47 8.71
N PHE A 33 18.18 3.71 8.45
CA PHE A 33 16.94 4.04 7.77
C PHE A 33 17.03 4.05 6.22
N ALA A 34 18.23 3.91 5.65
CA ALA A 34 18.41 3.97 4.19
C ALA A 34 17.59 2.88 3.46
N ASP A 35 17.49 1.68 4.01
CA ASP A 35 16.75 0.56 3.41
C ASP A 35 15.24 0.77 3.35
N LEU A 36 14.71 1.72 4.13
CA LEU A 36 13.31 2.13 4.05
C LEU A 36 13.02 2.93 2.78
N ARG A 37 14.07 3.31 2.02
CA ARG A 37 14.01 4.07 0.77
C ARG A 37 14.92 3.45 -0.29
N PRO A 38 14.60 2.26 -0.82
CA PRO A 38 15.42 1.58 -1.84
C PRO A 38 15.43 2.29 -3.20
N GLY A 39 14.62 3.35 -3.37
CA GLY A 39 14.49 4.06 -4.63
C GLY A 39 15.85 4.29 -5.28
N LYS A 40 16.02 3.75 -6.49
CA LYS A 40 17.31 3.68 -7.17
C LYS A 40 17.99 5.05 -7.11
N PRO A 41 19.21 5.16 -6.57
CA PRO A 41 19.90 6.43 -6.54
C PRO A 41 20.39 6.74 -7.95
N GLU A 42 19.55 7.35 -8.78
CA GLU A 42 20.08 8.26 -9.79
C GLU A 42 20.71 9.41 -9.01
N CYS A 43 22.03 9.32 -8.84
CA CYS A 43 22.86 10.39 -8.35
C CYS A 43 23.46 11.05 -9.60
N ARG A 44 22.71 11.97 -10.21
CA ARG A 44 23.32 12.87 -11.20
C ARG A 44 24.22 13.82 -10.42
N ARG A 45 25.53 13.78 -10.70
CA ARG A 45 26.58 14.51 -9.97
C ARG A 45 26.27 16.01 -9.84
N ASP A 46 25.56 16.57 -10.80
CA ASP A 46 25.43 18.02 -10.98
C ASP A 46 24.21 18.66 -10.28
N HIS A 47 23.39 17.91 -9.53
CA HIS A 47 22.09 18.40 -9.03
C HIS A 47 21.93 18.43 -7.50
N LEU A 48 22.95 18.02 -6.74
CA LEU A 48 22.88 18.02 -5.27
C LEU A 48 23.49 19.32 -4.73
N ASN A 49 22.63 20.28 -4.41
CA ASN A 49 23.02 21.44 -3.60
C ASN A 49 23.67 20.98 -2.29
N ASP A 50 24.74 21.66 -1.86
CA ASP A 50 25.45 21.41 -0.60
C ASP A 50 24.64 21.88 0.62
N LEU A 51 23.45 21.32 0.77
CA LEU A 51 22.59 21.53 1.91
C LEU A 51 23.00 20.59 3.06
N PRO A 52 22.88 21.03 4.32
CA PRO A 52 23.14 20.19 5.47
C PRO A 52 22.34 18.87 5.45
N ILE A 53 22.90 17.82 6.06
CA ILE A 53 22.18 16.56 6.25
C ILE A 53 21.26 16.68 7.46
N ARG A 54 20.03 16.19 7.34
CA ARG A 54 19.09 16.16 8.47
C ARG A 54 19.33 14.89 9.26
N VAL A 55 19.60 15.04 10.55
CA VAL A 55 19.95 13.92 11.44
C VAL A 55 19.09 13.94 12.69
N ALA A 56 18.96 12.82 13.38
CA ALA A 56 18.30 12.76 14.67
C ALA A 56 19.05 11.85 15.63
N HIS A 57 18.98 12.18 16.91
CA HIS A 57 19.38 11.24 17.95
C HIS A 57 18.36 10.10 18.07
N VAL A 58 18.86 8.86 18.10
CA VAL A 58 18.06 7.63 18.21
C VAL A 58 18.63 6.73 19.31
N GLY A 59 17.75 6.12 20.10
CA GLY A 59 18.11 5.27 21.25
C GLY A 59 17.66 5.86 22.58
N ALA A 60 17.68 5.06 23.65
CA ALA A 60 17.26 5.47 24.99
C ALA A 60 18.08 6.67 25.50
N ASP A 61 19.38 6.68 25.20
CA ASP A 61 20.34 7.67 25.71
C ASP A 61 20.89 8.62 24.62
N ARG A 62 20.20 8.74 23.48
CA ARG A 62 20.61 9.61 22.34
C ARG A 62 22.00 9.30 21.76
N GLU A 63 22.55 8.14 22.04
CA GLU A 63 23.94 7.78 21.69
C GLU A 63 24.21 7.71 20.18
N ARG A 64 23.19 7.37 19.38
CA ARG A 64 23.37 7.22 17.93
C ARG A 64 22.73 8.36 17.16
N ILE A 65 23.47 8.85 16.17
CA ILE A 65 23.01 9.89 15.25
C ILE A 65 22.62 9.20 13.93
N GLU A 66 21.33 9.18 13.64
CA GLU A 66 20.79 8.59 12.42
C GLU A 66 20.46 9.66 11.40
N VAL A 67 20.79 9.37 10.14
CA VAL A 67 20.40 10.20 9.01
C VAL A 67 18.90 10.05 8.74
N ILE A 68 18.20 11.18 8.70
CA ILE A 68 16.79 11.28 8.35
C ILE A 68 16.62 11.65 6.88
N ASP A 69 17.45 12.58 6.38
CA ASP A 69 17.45 12.98 4.99
C ASP A 69 18.84 13.42 4.50
N GLY A 70 19.08 13.30 3.20
CA GLY A 70 20.38 13.60 2.60
C GLY A 70 21.27 12.36 2.41
N PHE A 71 20.72 11.14 2.42
CA PHE A 71 21.47 9.88 2.21
C PHE A 71 22.40 9.92 0.98
N LYS A 72 21.91 10.44 -0.15
CA LYS A 72 22.71 10.59 -1.38
C LYS A 72 23.87 11.59 -1.22
N ARG A 73 23.62 12.70 -0.51
CA ARG A 73 24.66 13.71 -0.21
C ARG A 73 25.73 13.14 0.70
N LEU A 74 25.34 12.38 1.74
CA LEU A 74 26.28 11.71 2.63
C LEU A 74 27.16 10.70 1.88
N ALA A 75 26.55 9.86 1.04
CA ALA A 75 27.28 8.89 0.24
C ALA A 75 28.30 9.56 -0.69
N ARG A 76 27.93 10.67 -1.33
CA ARG A 76 28.84 11.49 -2.15
C ARG A 76 29.98 12.06 -1.30
N TRP A 77 29.68 12.75 -0.21
CA TRP A 77 30.71 13.34 0.65
C TRP A 77 31.69 12.32 1.23
N ARG A 78 31.22 11.13 1.60
CA ARG A 78 32.09 10.01 2.00
C ARG A 78 32.98 9.55 0.84
N ALA A 79 32.44 9.43 -0.37
CA ALA A 79 33.22 9.05 -1.54
C ALA A 79 34.28 10.10 -1.93
N ASP A 80 33.98 11.37 -1.68
CA ASP A 80 34.89 12.51 -1.89
C ASP A 80 35.91 12.69 -0.74
N GLY A 81 35.87 11.85 0.29
CA GLY A 81 36.78 11.90 1.45
C GLY A 81 36.50 13.07 2.41
N VAL A 82 35.32 13.67 2.37
CA VAL A 82 34.91 14.75 3.28
C VAL A 82 34.62 14.16 4.66
N THR A 83 35.44 14.51 5.63
CA THR A 83 35.31 14.01 7.02
C THR A 83 34.40 14.86 7.89
N ARG A 84 34.25 16.15 7.59
CA ARG A 84 33.44 17.09 8.37
C ARG A 84 32.18 17.49 7.62
N ILE A 85 31.05 17.01 8.10
CA ILE A 85 29.78 17.05 7.40
C ILE A 85 28.84 18.03 8.10
N PRO A 86 28.28 19.04 7.39
CA PRO A 86 27.30 19.94 7.96
C PRO A 86 25.98 19.18 8.18
N VAL A 87 25.46 19.25 9.41
CA VAL A 87 24.22 18.61 9.81
C VAL A 87 23.26 19.59 10.48
N VAL A 88 21.97 19.27 10.41
CA VAL A 88 20.90 19.93 11.15
C VAL A 88 20.15 18.86 11.94
N PHE A 89 20.02 19.07 13.24
CA PHE A 89 19.33 18.13 14.12
C PHE A 89 17.81 18.32 14.06
N GLU A 90 17.11 17.22 13.84
CA GLU A 90 15.69 17.11 14.10
C GLU A 90 15.43 17.04 15.61
N PRO A 91 14.26 17.53 16.09
CA PRO A 91 13.97 17.49 17.51
C PRO A 91 14.06 16.07 18.08
N PRO A 92 14.51 15.84 19.32
CA PRO A 92 14.65 14.50 19.86
C PRO A 92 13.30 13.75 19.90
N GLY A 93 13.34 12.43 19.83
CA GLY A 93 12.13 11.60 19.87
C GLY A 93 12.41 10.11 19.64
N PRO A 94 11.44 9.24 19.96
CA PRO A 94 11.61 7.80 19.81
C PRO A 94 11.81 7.39 18.33
N PRO A 95 12.43 6.22 18.05
CA PRO A 95 12.72 5.78 16.68
C PRO A 95 11.51 5.83 15.73
N ALA A 96 10.32 5.50 16.24
CA ALA A 96 9.07 5.54 15.47
C ALA A 96 8.72 6.95 14.96
N VAL A 97 8.96 8.01 15.76
CA VAL A 97 8.75 9.40 15.35
C VAL A 97 9.79 9.81 14.30
N GLN A 98 11.02 9.32 14.40
CA GLN A 98 12.06 9.60 13.41
C GLN A 98 11.73 8.99 12.03
N LYS A 99 11.15 7.78 12.01
CA LYS A 99 10.66 7.16 10.76
C LYS A 99 9.53 7.97 10.12
N ARG A 100 8.68 8.65 10.90
CA ARG A 100 7.70 9.60 10.37
C ARG A 100 8.40 10.80 9.72
N ARG A 101 9.40 11.36 10.40
CA ARG A 101 10.18 12.50 9.86
C ARG A 101 10.92 12.17 8.58
N LEU A 102 11.36 10.93 8.41
CA LEU A 102 11.94 10.46 7.15
C LEU A 102 10.97 10.64 5.97
N LEU A 103 9.66 10.42 6.18
CA LEU A 103 8.63 10.68 5.18
C LEU A 103 8.32 12.19 5.05
N GLU A 104 8.36 12.96 6.13
CA GLU A 104 8.12 14.41 6.09
C GLU A 104 9.28 15.19 5.48
N ALA A 105 10.51 14.70 5.59
CA ALA A 105 11.71 15.44 5.21
C ALA A 105 11.88 15.61 3.69
N ASN A 106 11.16 14.82 2.89
CA ASN A 106 11.24 14.81 1.44
C ASN A 106 10.04 15.52 0.81
N SER A 107 9.84 16.79 1.21
CA SER A 107 8.70 17.63 0.82
C SER A 107 8.54 17.99 -0.66
N PRO A 108 9.48 17.77 -1.61
CA PRO A 108 9.13 17.89 -3.02
C PRO A 108 8.04 16.85 -3.34
N PRO A 109 6.86 17.24 -3.87
CA PRO A 109 5.65 16.40 -3.96
C PRO A 109 5.74 15.07 -4.75
N ARG A 110 6.93 14.58 -5.11
CA ARG A 110 7.11 13.48 -6.06
C ARG A 110 8.24 12.50 -5.74
N MET A 111 8.94 12.57 -4.60
CA MET A 111 10.09 11.65 -4.36
C MET A 111 9.79 10.42 -3.49
N ILE A 112 8.69 10.39 -2.74
CA ILE A 112 8.29 9.22 -1.94
C ILE A 112 7.38 8.33 -2.76
N THR A 113 7.73 7.05 -2.84
CA THR A 113 6.90 6.02 -3.46
C THR A 113 5.97 5.39 -2.43
N PRO A 114 4.83 4.81 -2.86
CA PRO A 114 3.98 4.00 -1.99
C PRO A 114 4.71 2.83 -1.31
N LEU A 115 5.78 2.32 -1.92
CA LEU A 115 6.60 1.27 -1.34
C LEU A 115 7.49 1.79 -0.21
N ASP A 116 8.05 3.00 -0.33
CA ASP A 116 8.80 3.64 0.76
C ASP A 116 7.90 3.83 2.00
N GLU A 117 6.68 4.33 1.79
CA GLU A 117 5.66 4.43 2.85
C GLU A 117 5.35 3.04 3.45
N GLY A 118 5.23 2.02 2.60
CA GLY A 118 5.04 0.63 3.02
C GLY A 118 6.14 0.09 3.91
N ARG A 119 7.40 0.31 3.54
CA ARG A 119 8.56 -0.14 4.33
C ARG A 119 8.66 0.56 5.67
N VAL A 120 8.30 1.84 5.72
CA VAL A 120 8.18 2.55 7.00
C VAL A 120 7.10 1.92 7.88
N VAL A 121 5.91 1.65 7.35
CA VAL A 121 4.83 0.97 8.09
C VAL A 121 5.27 -0.42 8.56
N GLU A 122 5.90 -1.22 7.71
CA GLU A 122 6.41 -2.54 8.07
C GLU A 122 7.47 -2.45 9.17
N SER A 123 8.39 -1.49 9.07
CA SER A 123 9.44 -1.25 10.07
C SER A 123 8.86 -0.85 11.43
N LEU A 124 7.83 0.00 11.44
CA LEU A 124 7.09 0.38 12.66
C LEU A 124 6.46 -0.84 13.34
N ILE A 125 5.89 -1.75 12.56
CA ILE A 125 5.23 -2.95 13.09
C ILE A 125 6.26 -4.00 13.55
N ARG A 126 7.24 -4.33 12.70
CA ARG A 126 8.17 -5.45 12.94
C ARG A 126 9.32 -5.08 13.88
N LYS A 127 9.93 -3.90 13.68
CA LYS A 127 11.10 -3.46 14.46
C LYS A 127 10.69 -2.72 15.73
N ASP A 128 9.72 -1.80 15.65
CA ASP A 128 9.27 -1.03 16.81
C ASP A 128 8.10 -1.69 17.58
N LYS A 129 7.66 -2.87 17.15
CA LYS A 129 6.60 -3.68 17.80
C LYS A 129 5.26 -2.96 17.96
N LEU A 130 4.95 -2.06 17.04
CA LEU A 130 3.68 -1.32 17.04
C LEU A 130 2.56 -2.13 16.40
N THR A 131 1.34 -1.91 16.88
CA THR A 131 0.14 -2.38 16.17
C THR A 131 -0.08 -1.59 14.89
N LEU A 132 -0.83 -2.14 13.93
CA LEU A 132 -1.18 -1.44 12.69
C LEU A 132 -1.88 -0.09 12.95
N LYS A 133 -2.77 -0.05 13.95
CA LYS A 133 -3.47 1.17 14.39
C LYS A 133 -2.50 2.20 14.97
N ALA A 134 -1.56 1.76 15.81
CA ALA A 134 -0.55 2.66 16.39
C ALA A 134 0.40 3.22 15.32
N ALA A 135 0.84 2.39 14.37
CA ALA A 135 1.66 2.83 13.25
C ALA A 135 0.92 3.87 12.38
N ALA A 136 -0.37 3.64 12.08
CA ALA A 136 -1.20 4.60 11.36
C ALA A 136 -1.33 5.93 12.11
N HIS A 137 -1.57 5.88 13.42
CA HIS A 137 -1.68 7.05 14.28
C HIS A 137 -0.39 7.88 14.31
N ILE A 138 0.77 7.23 14.51
CA ILE A 138 2.09 7.90 14.49
C ILE A 138 2.28 8.64 13.17
N LEU A 139 1.91 8.03 12.04
CA LEU A 139 2.04 8.61 10.70
C LEU A 139 0.95 9.63 10.36
N GLY A 140 -0.02 9.90 11.24
CA GLY A 140 -1.14 10.80 10.95
C GLY A 140 -2.08 10.30 9.85
N ARG A 141 -2.23 8.97 9.71
CA ARG A 141 -3.01 8.30 8.65
C ARG A 141 -4.09 7.40 9.23
N LYS A 142 -5.05 7.01 8.38
CA LYS A 142 -6.09 6.02 8.71
C LYS A 142 -5.52 4.60 8.71
N THR A 143 -6.12 3.71 9.48
CA THR A 143 -5.71 2.29 9.56
C THR A 143 -5.73 1.59 8.20
N ASP A 144 -6.74 1.85 7.36
CA ASP A 144 -6.84 1.24 6.02
C ASP A 144 -5.71 1.67 5.09
N TRP A 145 -5.25 2.91 5.21
CA TRP A 145 -4.07 3.39 4.49
C TRP A 145 -2.83 2.59 4.91
N ALA A 146 -2.63 2.40 6.22
CA ALA A 146 -1.50 1.64 6.74
C ALA A 146 -1.58 0.16 6.32
N ALA A 147 -2.79 -0.44 6.33
CA ALA A 147 -3.01 -1.80 5.85
C ALA A 147 -2.60 -1.96 4.38
N CYS A 148 -3.02 -1.02 3.53
CA CYS A 148 -2.65 -1.01 2.12
C CYS A 148 -1.14 -0.89 1.92
N ARG A 149 -0.47 -0.01 2.69
CA ARG A 149 0.98 0.19 2.63
C ARG A 149 1.76 -1.02 3.11
N LEU A 150 1.31 -1.66 4.19
CA LEU A 150 1.89 -2.90 4.66
C LEU A 150 1.78 -4.02 3.61
N ALA A 151 0.64 -4.12 2.92
CA ALA A 151 0.47 -5.10 1.85
C ALA A 151 1.47 -4.88 0.70
N LEU A 152 1.73 -3.62 0.30
CA LEU A 152 2.74 -3.33 -0.72
C LEU A 152 4.14 -3.76 -0.29
N ALA A 153 4.52 -3.54 0.97
CA ALA A 153 5.83 -3.92 1.48
C ALA A 153 6.02 -5.44 1.62
N THR A 154 4.94 -6.17 1.92
CA THR A 154 5.04 -7.58 2.35
C THR A 154 4.55 -8.61 1.34
N LYS A 155 3.75 -8.20 0.35
CA LYS A 155 3.09 -9.13 -0.59
C LYS A 155 3.52 -8.96 -2.05
N LEU A 156 4.33 -7.96 -2.38
CA LEU A 156 4.85 -7.82 -3.73
C LEU A 156 6.04 -8.75 -3.94
N SER A 157 6.11 -9.38 -5.11
CA SER A 157 7.32 -10.07 -5.55
C SER A 157 8.50 -9.08 -5.62
N PRO A 158 9.77 -9.54 -5.52
CA PRO A 158 10.92 -8.66 -5.66
C PRO A 158 10.90 -7.83 -6.96
N ARG A 159 10.47 -8.44 -8.07
CA ARG A 159 10.33 -7.77 -9.37
C ARG A 159 9.23 -6.71 -9.37
N ALA A 160 8.07 -7.01 -8.77
CA ALA A 160 6.99 -6.06 -8.64
C ALA A 160 7.38 -4.87 -7.75
N ALA A 161 8.03 -5.15 -6.61
CA ALA A 161 8.52 -4.14 -5.68
C ALA A 161 9.55 -3.22 -6.34
N ASP A 162 10.50 -3.76 -7.12
CA ASP A 162 11.48 -2.98 -7.87
C ASP A 162 10.80 -2.01 -8.85
N ARG A 163 9.82 -2.50 -9.65
CA ARG A 163 9.06 -1.64 -10.57
C ARG A 163 8.25 -0.55 -9.86
N VAL A 164 7.78 -0.77 -8.63
CA VAL A 164 7.15 0.29 -7.83
C VAL A 164 8.20 1.29 -7.33
N ALA A 165 9.37 0.82 -6.91
CA ALA A 165 10.47 1.68 -6.46
C ALA A 165 11.00 2.57 -7.58
N THR A 166 11.07 2.08 -8.82
CA THR A 166 11.46 2.84 -10.02
C THR A 166 10.32 3.66 -10.62
N ARG A 167 9.09 3.52 -10.10
CA ARG A 167 7.85 4.18 -10.57
C ARG A 167 7.38 3.72 -11.96
N ASP A 168 7.89 2.59 -12.45
CA ASP A 168 7.43 1.93 -13.67
C ASP A 168 6.12 1.17 -13.47
N LEU A 169 5.69 0.99 -12.21
CA LEU A 169 4.40 0.43 -11.83
C LEU A 169 3.66 1.38 -10.86
N GLY A 170 2.47 1.82 -11.26
CA GLY A 170 1.66 2.73 -10.45
C GLY A 170 1.07 2.08 -9.19
N PRO A 171 0.67 2.88 -8.18
CA PRO A 171 0.08 2.39 -6.92
C PRO A 171 -1.15 1.51 -7.12
N THR A 172 -2.00 1.83 -8.10
CA THR A 172 -3.22 1.08 -8.39
C THR A 172 -2.90 -0.35 -8.81
N HIS A 173 -2.00 -0.52 -9.78
CA HIS A 173 -1.59 -1.84 -10.26
C HIS A 173 -0.84 -2.62 -9.19
N ALA A 174 0.07 -1.96 -8.46
CA ALA A 174 0.78 -2.57 -7.35
C ALA A 174 -0.19 -3.14 -6.31
N ARG A 175 -1.23 -2.38 -5.94
CA ARG A 175 -2.27 -2.85 -5.01
C ARG A 175 -3.00 -4.08 -5.54
N LEU A 176 -3.37 -4.11 -6.83
CA LEU A 176 -4.03 -5.27 -7.43
C LEU A 176 -3.16 -6.54 -7.36
N LEU A 177 -1.85 -6.39 -7.58
CA LEU A 177 -0.88 -7.49 -7.52
C LEU A 177 -0.73 -8.09 -6.10
N THR A 178 -0.93 -7.30 -5.03
CA THR A 178 -0.81 -7.82 -3.64
C THR A 178 -1.82 -8.92 -3.28
N ALA A 179 -2.84 -9.13 -4.12
CA ALA A 179 -3.81 -10.21 -3.96
C ALA A 179 -3.40 -11.52 -4.65
N LEU A 180 -2.24 -11.57 -5.32
CA LEU A 180 -1.76 -12.69 -6.12
C LEU A 180 -0.49 -13.31 -5.53
N SER A 181 -0.22 -14.56 -5.90
CA SER A 181 1.06 -15.21 -5.58
C SER A 181 2.23 -14.49 -6.28
N HIS A 182 3.45 -14.56 -5.74
CA HIS A 182 4.60 -13.92 -6.37
C HIS A 182 4.84 -14.45 -7.80
N THR A 183 4.66 -15.75 -8.02
CA THR A 183 4.75 -16.36 -9.36
C THR A 183 3.75 -15.75 -10.34
N ASP A 184 2.49 -15.60 -9.93
CA ASP A 184 1.47 -14.98 -10.78
C ASP A 184 1.77 -13.51 -11.06
N GLN A 185 2.26 -12.77 -10.06
CA GLN A 185 2.67 -11.37 -10.23
C GLN A 185 3.75 -11.24 -11.31
N ASP A 186 4.80 -12.08 -11.24
CA ASP A 186 5.92 -12.02 -12.16
C ASP A 186 5.50 -12.37 -13.59
N VAL A 187 4.66 -13.40 -13.75
CA VAL A 187 4.12 -13.83 -15.04
C VAL A 187 3.20 -12.76 -15.65
N LEU A 188 2.37 -12.10 -14.84
CA LEU A 188 1.54 -10.98 -15.30
C LEU A 188 2.37 -9.78 -15.70
N LEU A 189 3.39 -9.41 -14.92
CA LEU A 189 4.29 -8.30 -15.24
C LEU A 189 5.06 -8.53 -16.54
N GLU A 190 5.46 -9.79 -16.80
CA GLU A 190 6.04 -10.17 -18.08
C GLU A 190 5.04 -10.04 -19.22
N THR A 191 3.82 -10.53 -19.04
CA THR A 191 2.75 -10.46 -20.03
C THR A 191 2.40 -9.01 -20.38
N ILE A 192 2.24 -8.15 -19.37
CA ILE A 192 2.00 -6.70 -19.53
C ILE A 192 3.09 -6.06 -20.39
N SER A 193 4.35 -6.40 -20.12
CA SER A 193 5.50 -5.84 -20.83
C SER A 193 5.58 -6.38 -22.26
N ARG A 194 5.38 -7.68 -22.45
CA ARG A 194 5.43 -8.37 -23.75
C ARG A 194 4.37 -7.86 -24.72
N HIS A 195 3.17 -7.57 -24.23
CA HIS A 195 2.04 -7.12 -25.05
C HIS A 195 1.84 -5.60 -25.05
N GLY A 196 2.71 -4.84 -24.37
CA GLY A 196 2.64 -3.37 -24.34
C GLY A 196 1.33 -2.83 -23.76
N LEU A 197 0.81 -3.46 -22.71
CA LEU A 197 -0.50 -3.10 -22.15
C LEU A 197 -0.45 -1.75 -21.43
N ASN A 198 -1.45 -0.92 -21.68
CA ASN A 198 -1.62 0.35 -20.96
C ASN A 198 -2.20 0.13 -19.56
N GLY A 199 -2.36 1.22 -18.79
CA GLY A 199 -2.84 1.14 -17.41
C GLY A 199 -4.25 0.58 -17.23
N GLN A 200 -5.16 0.89 -18.16
CA GLN A 200 -6.52 0.35 -18.12
C GLN A 200 -6.52 -1.13 -18.47
N GLU A 201 -5.83 -1.51 -19.55
CA GLU A 201 -5.68 -2.90 -19.99
C GLU A 201 -5.03 -3.77 -18.91
N THR A 202 -4.00 -3.24 -18.23
CA THR A 202 -3.36 -3.90 -17.10
C THR A 202 -4.35 -4.17 -15.97
N THR A 203 -5.23 -3.22 -15.67
CA THR A 203 -6.24 -3.38 -14.62
C THR A 203 -7.21 -4.50 -14.97
N ILE A 204 -7.73 -4.49 -16.20
CA ILE A 204 -8.64 -5.53 -16.71
C ILE A 204 -7.95 -6.90 -16.65
N LEU A 205 -6.72 -7.01 -17.17
CA LEU A 205 -5.99 -8.28 -17.17
C LEU A 205 -5.84 -8.85 -15.75
N ILE A 206 -5.36 -8.04 -14.79
CA ILE A 206 -5.15 -8.50 -13.41
C ILE A 206 -6.49 -8.90 -12.77
N GLN A 207 -7.55 -8.13 -12.98
CA GLN A 207 -8.87 -8.43 -12.41
C GLN A 207 -9.48 -9.69 -13.01
N THR A 208 -9.42 -9.86 -14.32
CA THR A 208 -9.89 -11.08 -15.00
C THR A 208 -9.07 -12.30 -14.59
N PHE A 209 -7.74 -12.16 -14.51
CA PHE A 209 -6.85 -13.25 -14.07
C PHE A 209 -7.21 -13.75 -12.65
N ARG A 210 -7.59 -12.84 -11.74
CA ARG A 210 -7.96 -13.20 -10.36
C ARG A 210 -9.19 -14.10 -10.28
N ILE A 211 -10.17 -13.91 -11.17
CA ILE A 211 -11.43 -14.67 -11.17
C ILE A 211 -11.39 -15.87 -12.12
N ALA A 212 -10.46 -15.89 -13.07
CA ALA A 212 -10.29 -16.97 -14.05
C ALA A 212 -9.80 -18.27 -13.39
N ASP A 213 -10.23 -19.39 -13.97
CA ASP A 213 -9.73 -20.73 -13.62
C ASP A 213 -8.33 -21.00 -14.21
N SER A 214 -7.76 -22.17 -13.95
CA SER A 214 -6.39 -22.52 -14.40
C SER A 214 -6.22 -22.60 -15.93
N THR A 215 -7.29 -22.88 -16.67
CA THR A 215 -7.26 -22.96 -18.14
C THR A 215 -7.38 -21.57 -18.73
N ASP A 216 -8.33 -20.79 -18.24
CA ASP A 216 -8.53 -19.41 -18.66
C ASP A 216 -7.34 -18.54 -18.32
N ARG A 217 -6.70 -18.72 -17.16
CA ARG A 217 -5.43 -18.05 -16.83
C ARG A 217 -4.35 -18.31 -17.87
N ARG A 218 -4.17 -19.57 -18.29
CA ARG A 218 -3.17 -19.91 -19.33
C ARG A 218 -3.51 -19.24 -20.66
N ASN A 219 -4.78 -19.16 -21.02
CA ASN A 219 -5.22 -18.50 -22.25
C ASN A 219 -5.02 -16.97 -22.18
N LEU A 220 -5.39 -16.35 -21.06
CA LEU A 220 -5.19 -14.93 -20.79
C LEU A 220 -3.72 -14.51 -20.87
N LEU A 221 -2.80 -15.36 -20.42
CA LEU A 221 -1.37 -15.08 -20.49
C LEU A 221 -0.80 -15.25 -21.90
N LYS A 222 -1.42 -16.08 -22.75
CA LYS A 222 -1.01 -16.29 -24.14
C LYS A 222 -1.52 -15.18 -25.06
N ASP A 223 -2.78 -14.80 -24.90
CA ASP A 223 -3.44 -13.75 -25.69
C ASP A 223 -4.28 -12.83 -24.78
N PRO A 224 -3.62 -11.90 -24.06
CA PRO A 224 -4.34 -10.96 -23.20
C PRO A 224 -5.18 -9.96 -24.00
N LEU A 225 -4.81 -9.71 -25.27
CA LEU A 225 -5.40 -8.65 -26.09
C LEU A 225 -6.87 -8.93 -26.42
N ALA A 226 -7.22 -10.19 -26.69
CA ALA A 226 -8.61 -10.59 -26.91
C ALA A 226 -9.53 -10.24 -25.73
N THR A 227 -9.01 -10.28 -24.49
CA THR A 227 -9.76 -9.93 -23.28
C THR A 227 -9.76 -8.43 -23.00
N VAL A 228 -8.61 -7.76 -23.12
CA VAL A 228 -8.50 -6.35 -22.74
C VAL A 228 -8.98 -5.39 -23.83
N ARG A 229 -9.04 -5.85 -25.08
CA ARG A 229 -9.55 -5.13 -26.24
C ARG A 229 -10.62 -5.99 -26.92
N PRO A 230 -11.78 -6.22 -26.27
CA PRO A 230 -12.78 -7.11 -26.82
C PRO A 230 -13.31 -6.52 -28.13
N THR A 231 -13.16 -7.26 -29.23
CA THR A 231 -13.88 -7.00 -30.46
C THR A 231 -15.37 -7.23 -30.18
N PRO A 232 -16.29 -6.38 -30.66
CA PRO A 232 -17.72 -6.62 -30.48
C PRO A 232 -18.10 -7.98 -31.07
N SER A 233 -18.35 -8.95 -30.19
CA SER A 233 -18.80 -10.28 -30.58
C SER A 233 -20.30 -10.22 -30.89
N PRO A 234 -20.74 -10.75 -32.03
CA PRO A 234 -22.16 -10.77 -32.39
C PRO A 234 -22.99 -11.73 -31.53
N ILE A 235 -22.36 -12.53 -30.66
CA ILE A 235 -23.02 -13.56 -29.84
C ILE A 235 -22.88 -13.21 -28.36
N LYS A 236 -23.56 -12.16 -27.91
CA LYS A 236 -23.78 -11.91 -26.47
C LYS A 236 -25.23 -12.22 -26.14
N SER A 237 -25.47 -12.92 -25.03
CA SER A 237 -26.85 -13.09 -24.56
C SER A 237 -27.43 -11.72 -24.17
N PRO A 238 -28.74 -11.46 -24.39
CA PRO A 238 -29.35 -10.17 -24.06
C PRO A 238 -29.13 -9.77 -22.60
N ARG A 239 -29.18 -10.75 -21.69
CA ARG A 239 -28.95 -10.55 -20.25
C ARG A 239 -27.52 -10.12 -19.93
N LEU A 240 -26.51 -10.71 -20.60
CA LEU A 240 -25.12 -10.29 -20.42
C LEU A 240 -24.92 -8.85 -20.89
N ALA A 241 -25.45 -8.52 -22.07
CA ALA A 241 -25.36 -7.17 -22.63
C ALA A 241 -26.04 -6.12 -21.74
N GLU A 242 -27.14 -6.47 -21.06
CA GLU A 242 -27.80 -5.59 -20.09
C GLU A 242 -26.96 -5.36 -18.82
N ILE A 243 -26.37 -6.42 -18.27
CA ILE A 243 -25.47 -6.32 -17.10
C ILE A 243 -24.24 -5.48 -17.44
N GLU A 244 -23.60 -5.73 -18.58
CA GLU A 244 -22.45 -4.95 -19.05
C GLU A 244 -22.81 -3.46 -19.17
N ARG A 245 -23.92 -3.14 -19.84
CA ARG A 245 -24.38 -1.75 -19.98
C ARG A 245 -24.62 -1.07 -18.63
N THR A 246 -25.16 -1.82 -17.67
CA THR A 246 -25.41 -1.35 -16.31
C THR A 246 -24.09 -1.04 -15.59
N LEU A 247 -23.12 -1.96 -15.64
CA LEU A 247 -21.80 -1.78 -15.04
C LEU A 247 -21.03 -0.63 -15.68
N GLU A 248 -21.07 -0.50 -17.01
CA GLU A 248 -20.50 0.65 -17.72
C GLU A 248 -21.18 1.97 -17.32
N GLY A 249 -22.50 1.96 -17.15
CA GLY A 249 -23.26 3.12 -16.67
C GLY A 249 -22.82 3.56 -15.28
N ILE A 250 -22.68 2.61 -14.35
CA ILE A 250 -22.16 2.87 -13.00
C ILE A 250 -20.73 3.41 -13.07
N GLY A 251 -19.87 2.81 -13.89
CA GLY A 251 -18.49 3.26 -14.10
C GLY A 251 -18.40 4.71 -14.59
N ARG A 252 -19.23 5.08 -15.57
CA ARG A 252 -19.33 6.46 -16.07
C ARG A 252 -19.79 7.42 -14.96
N ALA A 253 -20.84 7.08 -14.23
CA ALA A 253 -21.35 7.94 -13.14
C ALA A 253 -20.31 8.19 -12.03
N LEU A 254 -19.54 7.17 -11.66
CA LEU A 254 -18.44 7.31 -10.69
C LEU A 254 -17.31 8.20 -11.22
N SER A 255 -17.00 8.09 -12.51
CA SER A 255 -16.03 8.96 -13.18
C SER A 255 -16.50 10.42 -13.19
N ASP A 256 -17.76 10.66 -13.55
CA ASP A 256 -18.37 12.00 -13.57
C ASP A 256 -18.35 12.62 -12.16
N LEU A 257 -18.70 11.84 -11.13
CA LEU A 257 -18.61 12.27 -9.73
C LEU A 257 -17.19 12.65 -9.34
N HIS A 258 -16.17 11.89 -9.74
CA HIS A 258 -14.77 12.20 -9.43
C HIS A 258 -14.29 13.52 -10.08
N HIS A 259 -14.74 13.76 -11.32
CA HIS A 259 -14.39 14.95 -12.09
C HIS A 259 -15.26 16.17 -11.79
N LEU A 260 -16.36 16.01 -11.05
CA LEU A 260 -17.23 17.11 -10.67
C LEU A 260 -16.43 18.16 -9.89
N ARG A 261 -16.55 19.42 -10.34
CA ARG A 261 -16.00 20.59 -9.68
C ARG A 261 -17.13 21.57 -9.45
N ILE A 262 -17.28 22.02 -8.20
CA ILE A 262 -18.30 23.00 -7.84
C ILE A 262 -17.83 24.36 -8.37
N PRO A 263 -18.62 25.02 -9.24
CA PRO A 263 -18.24 26.31 -9.81
C PRO A 263 -18.03 27.38 -8.72
N PRO A 264 -17.00 28.24 -8.84
CA PRO A 264 -16.69 29.25 -7.83
C PRO A 264 -17.65 30.45 -7.84
N ASP A 265 -18.43 30.63 -8.91
CA ASP A 265 -19.33 31.75 -9.17
C ASP A 265 -20.73 31.60 -8.56
N LEU A 266 -21.00 30.49 -7.87
CA LEU A 266 -22.27 30.25 -7.17
C LEU A 266 -22.45 31.19 -5.97
N SER A 267 -23.70 31.58 -5.68
CA SER A 267 -24.01 32.29 -4.44
C SER A 267 -23.67 31.43 -3.20
N ALA A 268 -23.43 32.07 -2.06
CA ALA A 268 -23.10 31.35 -0.82
C ALA A 268 -24.19 30.35 -0.39
N ALA A 269 -25.45 30.57 -0.76
CA ALA A 269 -26.54 29.64 -0.47
C ALA A 269 -26.54 28.42 -1.42
N GLU A 270 -26.37 28.64 -2.72
CA GLU A 270 -26.28 27.57 -3.73
C GLU A 270 -25.05 26.71 -3.51
N ARG A 271 -23.90 27.33 -3.24
CA ARG A 271 -22.64 26.64 -2.95
C ARG A 271 -22.79 25.68 -1.76
N ARG A 272 -23.40 26.14 -0.66
CA ARG A 272 -23.67 25.29 0.52
C ARG A 272 -24.58 24.11 0.18
N ARG A 273 -25.62 24.33 -0.64
CA ARG A 273 -26.54 23.28 -1.06
C ARG A 273 -25.84 22.22 -1.91
N ILE A 274 -25.06 22.63 -2.91
CA ILE A 274 -24.33 21.71 -3.79
C ILE A 274 -23.23 20.96 -3.01
N GLU A 275 -22.52 21.63 -2.12
CA GLU A 275 -21.53 20.97 -1.24
C GLU A 275 -22.18 19.92 -0.34
N ALA A 276 -23.35 20.19 0.21
CA ALA A 276 -24.11 19.23 1.02
C ALA A 276 -24.50 17.99 0.19
N LEU A 277 -25.06 18.19 -1.01
CA LEU A 277 -25.41 17.11 -1.93
C LEU A 277 -24.19 16.29 -2.36
N HIS A 278 -23.09 16.96 -2.71
CA HIS A 278 -21.85 16.29 -3.09
C HIS A 278 -21.30 15.44 -1.94
N ARG A 279 -21.28 15.96 -0.70
CA ARG A 279 -20.86 15.20 0.48
C ARG A 279 -21.78 14.00 0.74
N GLN A 280 -23.09 14.17 0.58
CA GLN A 280 -24.05 13.07 0.72
C GLN A 280 -23.77 11.95 -0.29
N VAL A 281 -23.64 12.27 -1.58
CA VAL A 281 -23.37 11.27 -2.64
C VAL A 281 -22.02 10.57 -2.40
N CYS A 282 -21.00 11.30 -1.96
CA CYS A 282 -19.71 10.71 -1.58
C CYS A 282 -19.84 9.73 -0.41
N GLN A 283 -20.67 10.06 0.59
CA GLN A 283 -20.91 9.20 1.75
C GLN A 283 -21.65 7.93 1.34
N GLU A 284 -22.70 8.05 0.52
CA GLU A 284 -23.44 6.90 -0.04
C GLU A 284 -22.51 5.98 -0.85
N ALA A 285 -21.63 6.54 -1.67
CA ALA A 285 -20.65 5.76 -2.43
C ALA A 285 -19.68 4.99 -1.52
N ILE A 286 -19.24 5.58 -0.40
CA ILE A 286 -18.39 4.91 0.60
C ILE A 286 -19.15 3.76 1.26
N GLU A 287 -20.40 3.98 1.64
CA GLU A 287 -21.23 2.96 2.29
C GLU A 287 -21.49 1.76 1.38
N VAL A 288 -21.82 2.02 0.10
CA VAL A 288 -21.97 0.99 -0.93
C VAL A 288 -20.68 0.21 -1.09
N ALA A 289 -19.52 0.88 -1.17
CA ALA A 289 -18.23 0.21 -1.26
C ALA A 289 -17.97 -0.73 -0.07
N HIS A 290 -18.20 -0.26 1.16
CA HIS A 290 -18.08 -1.09 2.36
C HIS A 290 -19.08 -2.25 2.43
N GLN A 291 -20.27 -2.09 1.86
CA GLN A 291 -21.24 -3.17 1.79
C GLN A 291 -20.82 -4.24 0.78
N LEU A 292 -20.33 -3.85 -0.40
CA LEU A 292 -19.81 -4.77 -1.40
C LEU A 292 -18.58 -5.53 -0.89
N GLU A 293 -17.68 -4.88 -0.16
CA GLU A 293 -16.53 -5.54 0.47
C GLU A 293 -16.95 -6.59 1.50
N ARG A 294 -18.01 -6.32 2.28
CA ARG A 294 -18.55 -7.27 3.28
C ARG A 294 -19.26 -8.46 2.66
N GLN A 295 -19.93 -8.27 1.52
CA GLN A 295 -20.65 -9.34 0.84
C GLN A 295 -19.69 -10.30 0.12
N GLY A 296 -18.51 -9.83 -0.30
CA GLY A 296 -17.52 -10.61 -1.03
C GLY A 296 -18.04 -11.12 -2.39
N PRO A 297 -17.16 -11.46 -3.35
CA PRO A 297 -17.60 -12.29 -4.44
C PRO A 297 -17.97 -13.65 -3.84
N SER A 298 -19.26 -14.00 -3.85
CA SER A 298 -19.71 -15.36 -3.62
C SER A 298 -19.01 -16.24 -4.67
N LEU A 299 -17.90 -16.87 -4.26
CA LEU A 299 -17.27 -17.93 -5.02
C LEU A 299 -18.29 -19.05 -5.00
N VAL A 300 -19.16 -19.09 -6.01
CA VAL A 300 -20.01 -20.24 -6.27
C VAL A 300 -19.04 -21.39 -6.53
N SER A 301 -18.76 -22.16 -5.49
CA SER A 301 -18.13 -23.46 -5.61
C SER A 301 -19.06 -24.29 -6.49
N SER A 302 -18.72 -24.37 -7.76
CA SER A 302 -19.33 -25.34 -8.66
C SER A 302 -18.77 -26.68 -8.23
N THR A 303 -19.41 -27.30 -7.24
CA THR A 303 -19.26 -28.71 -6.97
C THR A 303 -19.69 -29.45 -8.23
N PRO A 304 -18.84 -30.35 -8.80
CA PRO A 304 -19.30 -31.20 -9.88
C PRO A 304 -20.41 -32.10 -9.34
N ARG A 305 -21.56 -32.00 -9.99
CA ARG A 305 -22.72 -32.87 -9.80
C ARG A 305 -22.25 -34.32 -10.00
N PRO A 306 -22.48 -35.25 -9.05
CA PRO A 306 -22.11 -36.64 -9.29
C PRO A 306 -23.05 -37.19 -10.36
N GLU A 307 -22.49 -37.56 -11.50
CA GLU A 307 -23.21 -38.31 -12.53
C GLU A 307 -23.60 -39.67 -11.94
N ALA A 308 -24.89 -39.96 -12.02
CA ALA A 308 -25.45 -41.22 -11.65
C ALA A 308 -25.05 -42.29 -12.69
N GLY A 309 -24.34 -43.31 -12.22
CA GLY A 309 -24.48 -44.70 -12.67
C GLY A 309 -23.90 -45.08 -14.03
N SER A 310 -22.85 -45.89 -14.01
CA SER A 310 -22.90 -47.16 -14.75
C SER A 310 -22.06 -48.22 -14.05
N HIS A 311 -22.79 -49.18 -13.49
CA HIS A 311 -22.31 -50.46 -13.00
C HIS A 311 -21.75 -51.25 -14.20
N MET A 312 -20.47 -51.66 -14.16
CA MET A 312 -20.08 -52.98 -14.66
C MET A 312 -18.96 -53.56 -13.81
N ASP A 313 -19.25 -54.76 -13.38
CA ASP A 313 -18.53 -55.68 -12.52
C ASP A 313 -17.52 -56.47 -13.35
N VAL A 314 -16.23 -56.44 -12.99
CA VAL A 314 -15.30 -57.55 -13.26
C VAL A 314 -14.24 -57.57 -12.16
N GLY A 315 -14.26 -58.62 -11.34
CA GLY A 315 -13.33 -58.83 -10.24
C GLY A 315 -11.92 -59.25 -10.66
N GLY A 316 -11.02 -59.28 -9.67
CA GLY A 316 -9.83 -60.13 -9.72
C GLY A 316 -8.54 -59.52 -9.17
N LEU A 317 -8.18 -59.95 -7.96
CA LEU A 317 -6.83 -60.12 -7.41
C LEU A 317 -5.96 -58.88 -7.05
N MET A 318 -5.94 -58.63 -5.74
CA MET A 318 -4.80 -58.17 -4.91
C MET A 318 -3.68 -59.27 -4.88
N PRO A 319 -2.40 -58.97 -4.58
CA PRO A 319 -2.00 -58.35 -3.31
C PRO A 319 -0.87 -57.29 -3.32
N GLU A 320 -1.01 -56.42 -2.31
CA GLU A 320 -0.03 -55.79 -1.42
C GLU A 320 1.39 -55.50 -1.93
N MET A 321 1.84 -54.25 -1.76
CA MET A 321 2.89 -53.92 -0.78
C MET A 321 3.06 -52.40 -0.56
N THR A 322 3.24 -52.08 0.72
CA THR A 322 3.95 -50.93 1.35
C THR A 322 3.37 -49.51 1.29
N THR A 323 2.67 -49.23 2.39
CA THR A 323 2.31 -47.96 3.02
C THR A 323 3.54 -47.14 3.45
N GLU A 324 3.66 -45.88 3.02
CA GLU A 324 4.48 -44.88 3.71
C GLU A 324 3.57 -43.76 4.25
N ARG A 325 3.55 -43.66 5.57
CA ARG A 325 2.62 -42.86 6.39
C ARG A 325 3.12 -41.43 6.51
N ALA A 326 2.29 -40.47 6.09
CA ALA A 326 2.42 -39.07 6.47
C ALA A 326 1.99 -38.87 7.94
N LEU A 327 2.81 -38.16 8.70
CA LEU A 327 2.56 -37.77 10.09
C LEU A 327 1.55 -36.60 10.16
N PRO A 328 0.52 -36.66 11.03
CA PRO A 328 -0.40 -35.54 11.27
C PRO A 328 0.18 -34.56 12.31
N VAL A 329 0.20 -33.28 11.96
CA VAL A 329 0.47 -32.17 12.90
C VAL A 329 -0.79 -31.90 13.71
N ALA A 330 -0.65 -31.94 15.04
CA ALA A 330 -1.73 -31.80 16.02
C ALA A 330 -2.36 -30.38 16.05
N PRO A 331 -3.66 -30.25 16.35
CA PRO A 331 -4.30 -28.96 16.59
C PRO A 331 -3.97 -28.40 17.98
N LEU A 332 -3.74 -27.09 18.04
CA LEU A 332 -3.59 -26.32 19.28
C LEU A 332 -4.94 -26.25 20.05
N PRO A 333 -4.93 -26.34 21.39
CA PRO A 333 -6.16 -26.27 22.17
C PRO A 333 -6.69 -24.83 22.27
N LEU A 334 -7.99 -24.70 22.00
CA LEU A 334 -8.84 -23.62 22.52
C LEU A 334 -8.79 -23.66 24.05
N ASN A 335 -8.53 -22.51 24.69
CA ASN A 335 -8.89 -22.31 26.08
C ASN A 335 -9.72 -21.03 26.20
N LEU A 336 -10.90 -21.20 26.80
CA LEU A 336 -11.97 -20.25 27.00
C LEU A 336 -12.31 -20.34 28.50
N GLN A 337 -12.66 -19.20 29.11
CA GLN A 337 -13.03 -18.92 30.52
C GLN A 337 -11.91 -18.22 31.31
N ALA A 338 -12.03 -16.92 31.61
CA ALA A 338 -13.02 -16.21 32.44
C ALA A 338 -12.78 -16.44 33.93
N ASP A 339 -12.26 -15.40 34.60
CA ASP A 339 -12.62 -15.04 35.97
C ASP A 339 -12.29 -13.56 36.19
N GLY A 340 -13.30 -12.80 36.59
CA GLY A 340 -13.15 -11.43 37.11
C GLY A 340 -12.82 -11.45 38.60
N PRO A 341 -12.61 -10.27 39.18
CA PRO A 341 -13.24 -10.02 40.47
C PRO A 341 -13.83 -8.60 40.60
N SER A 342 -15.00 -8.54 41.25
CA SER A 342 -15.49 -7.41 42.06
C SER A 342 -15.45 -7.89 43.52
N PRO A 343 -15.31 -7.02 44.54
CA PRO A 343 -15.70 -5.61 44.61
C PRO A 343 -14.56 -4.58 44.52
#